data_AF-A0A3Q9J699-F1
#
_entry.id   AF-A0A3Q9J699-F1
#
_cell.length_a   1.000
_cell.length_b   1.000
_cell.length_c   1.000
_cell.angle_alpha   90.00
_cell.angle_beta   90.00
_cell.angle_gamma   90.00
#
_symmetry.space_group_name_H-M   'P 1'
#
loop_
_entity.id
_entity.type
_entity.pdbx_description
1 polymer ?
#
loop_
_entity_poly.entity_id
_entity_poly.type
_entity_poly.pdbx_seq_one_letter_code
_entity_poly.pdbx_strand_id
1 'polypeptide(L)'
;MSAGTSASGGGAASLPFDTRALTAPVDKAELRAYTAQLKARGEAGTTFAQVLTVVVVVFAALIFLTLFGSIATVAVSMFSRSGARGGLGVVVFVIMIGVIAAAVVALVRGIARGSERRFRLARFAASNGMSYLPTLSDPALPGMIFGRGSSRSASDLVRGERPRFVEFANYRYTTGSGKNRTTHRWGYVAIKLDVPLPHIVLDALSNNGLFGSNLPQSFDRDQRLSLEGDFDQHFALYCPNGYERDALYLFTPDIMARFIDNAAALDVEIVDQWLFLYAKRDMSTLDPATWAWLFGAVGALLDKLAQWGRWRDEHLGADAAASAPRPVSGDAPASGMPAPDGLPAGMVTPGAAALPFAAPPQMLTPPPGVAPQGRRLQKRVPVATIIVMVIFGIVWLAMQSGLLTQLMR
;
A
#
# COMPACT_ATOMS: atom_id res chain seq x y z
N MET A 1 49.04 -2.77 -42.53
CA MET A 1 47.57 -2.81 -42.74
C MET A 1 47.02 -3.98 -41.92
N SER A 2 45.79 -3.81 -41.43
CA SER A 2 44.98 -4.77 -40.66
C SER A 2 45.18 -4.77 -39.14
N ALA A 3 44.44 -3.82 -38.54
CA ALA A 3 43.98 -3.80 -37.17
C ALA A 3 43.07 -5.00 -36.84
N GLY A 4 42.96 -5.32 -35.55
CA GLY A 4 42.05 -6.33 -35.02
C GLY A 4 41.93 -6.27 -33.51
N THR A 5 41.55 -5.10 -32.96
CA THR A 5 41.19 -4.96 -31.55
C THR A 5 39.77 -5.49 -31.37
N SER A 6 39.65 -6.70 -30.82
CA SER A 6 38.37 -7.25 -30.38
C SER A 6 37.90 -6.51 -29.12
N ALA A 7 37.01 -5.54 -29.31
CA ALA A 7 36.14 -5.06 -28.26
C ALA A 7 35.00 -6.08 -28.08
N SER A 8 34.90 -6.73 -26.93
CA SER A 8 33.71 -7.49 -26.56
C SER A 8 33.55 -7.59 -25.05
N GLY A 9 32.40 -7.11 -24.55
CA GLY A 9 31.92 -7.40 -23.21
C GLY A 9 31.78 -6.17 -22.33
N GLY A 10 30.84 -5.28 -22.65
CA GLY A 10 30.29 -4.37 -21.64
C GLY A 10 29.67 -5.21 -20.53
N GLY A 11 30.39 -5.32 -19.40
CA GLY A 11 29.89 -5.97 -18.20
C GLY A 11 28.61 -5.28 -17.78
N ALA A 12 27.48 -5.97 -17.86
CA ALA A 12 26.28 -5.56 -17.17
C ALA A 12 26.68 -5.39 -15.70
N ALA A 13 26.62 -4.15 -15.19
CA ALA A 13 26.90 -3.89 -13.78
C ALA A 13 26.06 -4.88 -12.96
N SER A 14 26.74 -5.76 -12.23
CA SER A 14 26.06 -6.75 -11.39
C SER A 14 25.25 -5.98 -10.36
N LEU A 15 23.93 -5.97 -10.51
CA LEU A 15 23.04 -5.43 -9.50
C LEU A 15 23.37 -6.11 -8.16
N PRO A 16 23.32 -5.39 -7.03
CA PRO A 16 23.62 -5.98 -5.72
C PRO A 16 22.59 -7.04 -5.27
N PHE A 17 21.60 -7.35 -6.12
CA PHE A 17 20.49 -8.26 -5.89
C PHE A 17 20.15 -9.03 -7.18
N ASP A 18 19.63 -10.25 -7.04
CA ASP A 18 19.33 -11.15 -8.16
C ASP A 18 17.95 -10.86 -8.76
N THR A 19 17.92 -10.42 -10.02
CA THR A 19 16.68 -10.12 -10.76
C THR A 19 16.29 -11.20 -11.76
N ARG A 20 17.08 -12.27 -11.91
CA ARG A 20 16.87 -13.29 -12.96
C ARG A 20 15.51 -13.95 -12.84
N ALA A 21 15.02 -14.17 -11.63
CA ALA A 21 13.71 -14.74 -11.36
C ALA A 21 12.55 -13.92 -11.96
N LEU A 22 12.73 -12.62 -12.19
CA LEU A 22 11.70 -11.75 -12.76
C LEU A 22 11.54 -11.95 -14.27
N THR A 23 12.63 -12.24 -14.99
CA THR A 23 12.65 -12.24 -16.47
C THR A 23 12.96 -13.60 -17.10
N ALA A 24 13.62 -14.51 -16.37
CA ALA A 24 14.00 -15.83 -16.90
C ALA A 24 12.79 -16.65 -17.36
N PRO A 25 12.95 -17.55 -18.34
CA PRO A 25 11.88 -18.48 -18.73
C PRO A 25 11.38 -19.28 -17.52
N VAL A 26 10.06 -19.42 -17.40
CA VAL A 26 9.43 -20.17 -16.31
C VAL A 26 9.21 -21.62 -16.71
N ASP A 27 9.70 -22.54 -15.90
CA ASP A 27 9.34 -23.96 -16.02
C ASP A 27 7.87 -24.16 -15.63
N LYS A 28 7.09 -24.74 -16.55
CA LYS A 28 5.68 -25.04 -16.37
C LYS A 28 5.44 -26.07 -15.26
N ALA A 29 6.36 -27.00 -15.04
CA ALA A 29 6.23 -28.00 -13.99
C ALA A 29 6.34 -27.35 -12.60
N GLU A 30 7.34 -26.51 -12.40
CA GLU A 30 7.52 -25.75 -11.15
C GLU A 30 6.37 -24.78 -10.88
N LEU A 31 5.90 -24.06 -11.91
CA LEU A 31 4.76 -23.14 -11.78
C LEU A 31 3.49 -23.87 -11.33
N ARG A 32 3.23 -25.07 -11.87
CA ARG A 32 2.08 -25.90 -11.47
C ARG A 32 2.21 -26.37 -10.02
N ALA A 33 3.40 -26.83 -9.63
CA ALA A 33 3.67 -27.26 -8.26
C ALA A 33 3.47 -26.10 -7.27
N TYR A 34 4.00 -24.91 -7.57
CA TYR A 34 3.80 -23.72 -6.77
C TYR A 34 2.32 -23.32 -6.66
N THR A 35 1.59 -23.33 -7.78
CA THR A 35 0.16 -23.00 -7.79
C THR A 35 -0.65 -23.99 -6.96
N ALA A 36 -0.31 -25.28 -7.00
CA ALA A 36 -0.93 -26.31 -6.17
C ALA A 36 -0.65 -26.09 -4.67
N GLN A 37 0.56 -25.71 -4.30
CA GLN A 37 0.93 -25.38 -2.92
C GLN A 37 0.17 -24.15 -2.39
N LEU A 38 0.07 -23.07 -3.16
CA LEU A 38 -0.72 -21.90 -2.79
C LEU A 38 -2.20 -22.26 -2.58
N LYS A 39 -2.75 -23.14 -3.43
CA LYS A 39 -4.13 -23.61 -3.30
C LYS A 39 -4.34 -24.44 -2.04
N ALA A 40 -3.39 -25.32 -1.71
CA ALA A 40 -3.43 -26.12 -0.48
C ALA A 40 -3.37 -25.27 0.80
N ARG A 41 -2.64 -24.13 0.77
CA ARG A 41 -2.55 -23.18 1.89
C ARG A 41 -3.74 -22.22 2.01
N GLY A 42 -4.67 -22.22 1.04
CA GLY A 42 -5.74 -21.22 0.97
C GLY A 42 -5.27 -19.82 0.54
N GLU A 43 -3.99 -19.66 0.20
CA GLU A 43 -3.37 -18.39 -0.21
C GLU A 43 -3.48 -18.12 -1.72
N ALA A 44 -3.93 -19.12 -2.49
CA ALA A 44 -4.42 -18.94 -3.85
C ALA A 44 -5.79 -18.26 -3.82
N GLY A 45 -5.85 -17.04 -3.29
CA GLY A 45 -7.06 -16.24 -3.24
C GLY A 45 -7.65 -16.14 -4.64
N THR A 46 -8.69 -16.94 -4.91
CA THR A 46 -9.49 -16.80 -6.11
C THR A 46 -10.35 -15.58 -5.83
N THR A 47 -10.06 -14.46 -6.47
CA THR A 47 -10.83 -13.24 -6.17
C THR A 47 -12.29 -13.51 -6.52
N PHE A 48 -13.22 -13.00 -5.72
CA PHE A 48 -14.66 -13.06 -6.02
C PHE A 48 -14.94 -12.61 -7.46
N ALA A 49 -14.19 -11.63 -7.97
CA ALA A 49 -14.21 -11.20 -9.35
C ALA A 49 -13.86 -12.33 -10.35
N GLN A 50 -12.82 -13.13 -10.10
CA GLN A 50 -12.48 -14.28 -10.96
C GLN A 50 -13.56 -15.35 -10.94
N VAL A 51 -14.12 -15.67 -9.78
CA VAL A 51 -15.24 -16.63 -9.67
C VAL A 51 -16.46 -16.09 -10.42
N LEU A 52 -16.82 -14.83 -10.20
CA LEU A 52 -17.93 -14.17 -10.88
C LEU A 52 -17.69 -14.11 -12.40
N THR A 53 -16.48 -13.79 -12.87
CA THR A 53 -16.17 -13.80 -14.30
C THR A 53 -16.29 -15.20 -14.89
N VAL A 54 -15.79 -16.24 -14.22
CA VAL A 54 -15.97 -17.64 -14.67
C VAL A 54 -17.45 -17.99 -14.72
N VAL A 55 -18.21 -17.69 -13.67
CA VAL A 55 -19.66 -17.97 -13.59
C VAL A 55 -20.41 -17.22 -14.69
N VAL A 56 -20.13 -15.93 -14.90
CA VAL A 56 -20.77 -15.12 -15.96
C VAL A 56 -20.41 -15.65 -17.34
N VAL A 57 -19.16 -16.03 -17.60
CA VAL A 57 -18.75 -16.61 -18.89
C VAL A 57 -19.42 -17.96 -19.14
N VAL A 58 -19.47 -18.83 -18.13
CA VAL A 58 -20.13 -20.15 -18.23
C VAL A 58 -21.63 -19.98 -18.42
N PHE A 59 -22.27 -19.11 -17.64
CA PHE A 59 -23.71 -18.84 -17.71
C PHE A 59 -24.10 -18.19 -19.04
N ALA A 60 -23.32 -17.21 -19.51
CA ALA A 60 -23.49 -16.61 -20.82
C ALA A 60 -23.32 -17.64 -21.95
N ALA A 61 -22.32 -18.52 -21.86
CA ALA A 61 -22.12 -19.60 -22.83
C ALA A 61 -23.29 -20.60 -22.83
N LEU A 62 -23.85 -20.92 -21.66
CA LEU A 62 -24.95 -21.87 -21.51
C LEU A 62 -26.28 -21.29 -22.03
N ILE A 63 -26.61 -20.04 -21.68
CA ILE A 63 -27.76 -19.30 -22.25
C ILE A 63 -27.59 -19.15 -23.77
N PHE A 64 -26.37 -18.87 -24.22
CA PHE A 64 -26.09 -18.72 -25.64
C PHE A 64 -26.32 -20.03 -26.41
N LEU A 65 -25.81 -21.15 -25.89
CA LEU A 65 -25.98 -22.47 -26.50
C LEU A 65 -27.46 -22.86 -26.61
N THR A 66 -28.28 -22.54 -25.62
CA THR A 66 -29.71 -22.86 -25.61
C THR A 66 -30.55 -21.93 -26.49
N LEU A 67 -30.32 -20.62 -26.44
CA LEU A 67 -31.08 -19.63 -27.23
C LEU A 67 -30.70 -19.65 -28.71
N PHE A 68 -29.41 -19.76 -29.03
CA PHE A 68 -28.93 -19.67 -30.41
C PHE A 68 -28.70 -21.04 -31.06
N GLY A 69 -28.60 -22.13 -30.29
CA GLY A 69 -28.57 -23.48 -30.86
C GLY A 69 -29.84 -23.83 -31.63
N SER A 70 -31.00 -23.39 -31.14
CA SER A 70 -32.29 -23.56 -31.82
C SER A 70 -32.44 -22.65 -33.05
N ILE A 71 -31.90 -21.43 -33.00
CA ILE A 71 -31.86 -20.52 -34.16
C ILE A 71 -30.87 -21.02 -35.21
N ALA A 72 -29.74 -21.61 -34.82
CA ALA A 72 -28.76 -22.19 -35.72
C ALA A 72 -29.33 -23.42 -36.44
N THR A 73 -30.06 -24.30 -35.78
CA THR A 73 -30.73 -25.44 -36.43
C THR A 73 -31.82 -24.98 -37.41
N VAL A 74 -32.56 -23.92 -37.07
CA VAL A 74 -33.52 -23.29 -38.00
C VAL A 74 -32.82 -22.57 -39.16
N ALA A 75 -31.71 -21.87 -38.91
CA ALA A 75 -30.95 -21.17 -39.95
C ALA A 75 -30.27 -22.12 -40.92
N VAL A 76 -29.71 -23.23 -40.43
CA VAL A 76 -29.13 -24.31 -41.27
C VAL A 76 -30.22 -25.00 -42.10
N SER A 77 -31.39 -25.28 -41.52
CA SER A 77 -32.50 -25.87 -42.29
C SER A 77 -33.10 -24.89 -43.32
N MET A 78 -33.13 -23.59 -43.04
CA MET A 78 -33.50 -22.52 -43.98
C MET A 78 -32.43 -22.25 -45.05
N PHE A 79 -31.14 -22.36 -44.73
CA PHE A 79 -30.02 -22.24 -45.67
C PHE A 79 -30.11 -23.33 -46.74
N SER A 80 -30.34 -24.58 -46.32
CA SER A 80 -30.55 -25.73 -47.21
C SER A 80 -31.77 -25.58 -48.12
N ARG A 81 -32.71 -24.69 -47.80
CA ARG A 81 -33.94 -24.43 -48.59
C ARG A 81 -33.94 -23.13 -49.40
N SER A 82 -33.17 -22.10 -49.00
CA SER A 82 -33.28 -20.74 -49.57
C SER A 82 -31.96 -20.01 -49.84
N GLY A 83 -30.80 -20.65 -49.59
CA GLY A 83 -29.48 -20.16 -50.00
C GLY A 83 -29.00 -18.90 -49.28
N ALA A 84 -29.41 -17.70 -49.74
CA ALA A 84 -28.73 -16.45 -49.37
C ALA A 84 -29.05 -15.92 -47.95
N ARG A 85 -30.30 -16.04 -47.47
CA ARG A 85 -30.71 -15.50 -46.15
C ARG A 85 -30.31 -16.39 -44.97
N GLY A 86 -30.16 -17.70 -45.19
CA GLY A 86 -29.68 -18.64 -44.16
C GLY A 86 -28.19 -18.46 -43.82
N GLY A 87 -27.39 -17.97 -44.77
CA GLY A 87 -25.95 -17.80 -44.61
C GLY A 87 -25.58 -16.72 -43.57
N LEU A 88 -26.36 -15.65 -43.50
CA LEU A 88 -26.19 -14.58 -42.51
C LEU A 88 -26.34 -15.10 -41.07
N GLY A 89 -27.28 -16.01 -40.81
CA GLY A 89 -27.46 -16.62 -39.49
C GLY A 89 -26.26 -17.49 -39.08
N VAL A 90 -25.72 -18.26 -40.02
CA VAL A 90 -24.51 -19.08 -39.79
C VAL A 90 -23.28 -18.20 -39.54
N VAL A 91 -23.09 -17.14 -40.32
CA VAL A 91 -21.97 -16.20 -40.14
C VAL A 91 -22.02 -15.52 -38.77
N VAL A 92 -23.18 -15.00 -38.36
CA VAL A 92 -23.36 -14.39 -37.04
C VAL A 92 -23.09 -15.41 -35.93
N PHE A 93 -23.57 -16.64 -36.07
CA PHE A 93 -23.34 -17.71 -35.10
C PHE A 93 -21.84 -18.05 -34.94
N VAL A 94 -21.10 -18.17 -36.04
CA VAL A 94 -19.65 -18.43 -36.04
C VAL A 94 -18.87 -17.28 -35.40
N ILE A 95 -19.20 -16.02 -35.74
CA ILE A 95 -18.58 -14.83 -35.12
C ILE A 95 -18.76 -14.86 -33.60
N MET A 96 -19.97 -15.16 -33.13
CA MET A 96 -20.29 -15.21 -31.71
C MET A 96 -19.57 -16.34 -30.96
N ILE A 97 -19.44 -17.53 -31.56
CA ILE A 97 -18.57 -18.60 -31.01
C ILE A 97 -17.13 -18.10 -30.90
N GLY A 98 -16.63 -17.39 -31.92
CA GLY A 98 -15.32 -16.76 -31.90
C GLY A 98 -15.14 -15.79 -30.72
N VAL A 99 -16.14 -14.96 -30.44
CA VAL A 99 -16.13 -14.02 -29.29
C VAL A 99 -16.09 -14.76 -27.95
N ILE A 100 -16.88 -15.81 -27.78
CA ILE A 100 -16.88 -16.62 -26.55
C ILE A 100 -15.53 -17.31 -26.37
N ALA A 101 -15.00 -17.94 -27.43
CA ALA A 101 -13.69 -18.56 -27.41
C ALA A 101 -12.59 -17.54 -27.05
N ALA A 102 -12.63 -16.34 -27.65
CA ALA A 102 -11.72 -15.27 -27.32
C ALA A 102 -11.83 -14.82 -25.85
N ALA A 103 -13.05 -14.71 -25.31
CA ALA A 103 -13.29 -14.38 -23.91
C ALA A 103 -12.74 -15.45 -22.95
N VAL A 104 -12.95 -16.73 -23.25
CA VAL A 104 -12.40 -17.86 -22.48
C VAL A 104 -10.88 -17.86 -22.55
N VAL A 105 -10.29 -17.69 -23.74
CA VAL A 105 -8.84 -17.61 -23.92
C VAL A 105 -8.26 -16.41 -23.15
N ALA A 106 -8.91 -15.26 -23.18
CA ALA A 106 -8.50 -14.08 -22.42
C ALA A 106 -8.54 -14.33 -20.91
N LEU A 107 -9.59 -14.99 -20.42
CA LEU A 107 -9.74 -15.37 -19.01
C LEU A 107 -8.63 -16.35 -18.57
N VAL A 108 -8.42 -17.43 -19.32
CA VAL A 108 -7.38 -18.42 -19.04
C VAL A 108 -5.99 -17.78 -19.08
N ARG A 109 -5.71 -16.93 -20.08
CA ARG A 109 -4.44 -16.17 -20.16
C ARG A 109 -4.28 -15.22 -18.98
N GLY A 110 -5.35 -14.56 -18.52
CA GLY A 110 -5.30 -13.69 -17.34
C GLY A 110 -4.95 -14.45 -16.06
N ILE A 111 -5.57 -15.61 -15.84
CA ILE A 111 -5.29 -16.48 -14.69
C ILE A 111 -3.85 -17.03 -14.75
N ALA A 112 -3.41 -17.46 -15.93
CA ALA A 112 -2.05 -17.95 -16.15
C ALA A 112 -1.01 -16.86 -15.88
N ARG A 113 -1.20 -15.66 -16.44
CA ARG A 113 -0.32 -14.49 -16.22
C ARG A 113 -0.24 -14.11 -14.74
N GLY A 114 -1.38 -14.11 -14.03
CA GLY A 114 -1.40 -13.84 -12.59
C GLY A 114 -0.63 -14.89 -11.79
N SER A 115 -0.74 -16.17 -12.15
CA SER A 115 -0.02 -17.24 -11.48
C SER A 115 1.48 -17.18 -11.76
N GLU A 116 1.87 -16.92 -13.01
CA GLU A 116 3.26 -16.74 -13.41
C GLU A 116 3.90 -15.54 -12.70
N ARG A 117 3.20 -14.40 -12.63
CA ARG A 117 3.67 -13.22 -11.90
C ARG A 117 3.95 -13.53 -10.43
N ARG A 118 3.01 -14.16 -9.75
CA ARG A 118 3.16 -14.55 -8.32
C ARG A 118 4.33 -15.52 -8.12
N PHE A 119 4.54 -16.44 -9.07
CA PHE A 119 5.67 -17.37 -9.03
C PHE A 119 7.01 -16.65 -9.21
N ARG A 120 7.13 -15.77 -10.21
CA ARG A 120 8.33 -14.97 -10.46
C ARG A 120 8.69 -14.11 -9.26
N LEU A 121 7.70 -13.44 -8.66
CA LEU A 121 7.90 -12.62 -7.46
C LEU A 121 8.29 -13.47 -6.23
N ALA A 122 7.71 -14.65 -6.05
CA ALA A 122 8.10 -15.56 -4.97
C ALA A 122 9.54 -16.05 -5.12
N ARG A 123 9.96 -16.42 -6.34
CA ARG A 123 11.34 -16.81 -6.63
C ARG A 123 12.30 -15.65 -6.44
N PHE A 124 11.94 -14.45 -6.91
CA PHE A 124 12.71 -13.23 -6.71
C PHE A 124 12.89 -12.87 -5.24
N ALA A 125 11.81 -12.95 -4.45
CA ALA A 125 11.90 -12.72 -3.01
C ALA A 125 12.86 -13.72 -2.37
N ALA A 126 12.68 -15.02 -2.65
CA ALA A 126 13.52 -16.08 -2.09
C ALA A 126 15.00 -15.94 -2.49
N SER A 127 15.31 -15.61 -3.75
CA SER A 127 16.70 -15.43 -4.20
C SER A 127 17.41 -14.25 -3.54
N ASN A 128 16.65 -13.32 -2.97
CA ASN A 128 17.16 -12.13 -2.30
C ASN A 128 16.94 -12.15 -0.78
N GLY A 129 16.64 -13.33 -0.20
CA GLY A 129 16.46 -13.48 1.25
C GLY A 129 15.21 -12.80 1.82
N MET A 130 14.24 -12.49 0.97
CA MET A 130 12.95 -11.91 1.32
C MET A 130 11.84 -12.97 1.27
N SER A 131 10.70 -12.66 1.88
CA SER A 131 9.49 -13.48 1.80
C SER A 131 8.47 -12.85 0.85
N TYR A 132 7.59 -13.69 0.29
CA TYR A 132 6.52 -13.26 -0.60
C TYR A 132 5.17 -13.72 -0.08
N LEU A 133 4.20 -12.80 -0.06
CA LEU A 133 2.81 -13.07 0.27
C LEU A 133 1.92 -12.57 -0.89
N PRO A 134 1.14 -13.45 -1.55
CA PRO A 134 0.37 -13.06 -2.73
C PRO A 134 -0.68 -11.98 -2.45
N THR A 135 -1.34 -12.06 -1.31
CA THR A 135 -2.45 -11.17 -0.95
C THR A 135 -2.59 -11.11 0.56
N LEU A 136 -2.88 -9.91 1.06
CA LEU A 136 -3.28 -9.66 2.44
C LEU A 136 -4.56 -8.83 2.42
N SER A 137 -5.61 -9.36 3.04
CA SER A 137 -6.89 -8.67 3.19
C SER A 137 -6.81 -7.71 4.37
N ASP A 138 -7.34 -6.50 4.20
CA ASP A 138 -7.41 -5.45 5.23
C ASP A 138 -6.10 -5.24 6.01
N PRO A 139 -4.99 -4.86 5.34
CA PRO A 139 -3.72 -4.59 6.02
C PRO A 139 -3.88 -3.46 7.06
N ALA A 140 -3.57 -3.77 8.32
CA ALA A 140 -3.72 -2.87 9.46
C ALA A 140 -2.48 -1.97 9.67
N LEU A 141 -2.00 -1.33 8.60
CA LEU A 141 -0.90 -0.37 8.65
C LEU A 141 -1.43 1.04 8.99
N PRO A 142 -0.70 1.86 9.77
CA PRO A 142 -1.19 3.17 10.23
C PRO A 142 -1.14 4.29 9.18
N GLY A 143 -0.57 4.02 8.00
CA GLY A 143 -0.39 5.00 6.94
C GLY A 143 -1.69 5.52 6.34
N MET A 144 -1.64 6.73 5.77
CA MET A 144 -2.78 7.49 5.30
C MET A 144 -3.60 6.76 4.25
N ILE A 145 -3.04 5.88 3.41
CA ILE A 145 -3.83 5.15 2.40
C ILE A 145 -4.65 4.01 3.00
N PHE A 146 -4.25 3.51 4.18
CA PHE A 146 -4.87 2.39 4.87
C PHE A 146 -6.10 2.80 5.68
N GLY A 147 -6.92 1.82 6.08
CA GLY A 147 -8.17 2.07 6.82
C GLY A 147 -9.27 2.81 6.04
N ARG A 148 -9.08 3.09 4.75
CA ARG A 148 -10.04 3.82 3.91
C ARG A 148 -10.97 2.95 3.10
N GLY A 149 -12.23 3.36 3.03
CA GLY A 149 -13.20 2.71 2.17
C GLY A 149 -13.41 1.24 2.52
N SER A 150 -13.79 0.43 1.53
CA SER A 150 -14.06 -1.00 1.67
C SER A 150 -13.26 -1.83 0.66
N SER A 151 -13.35 -3.17 0.75
CA SER A 151 -12.65 -4.10 -0.15
C SER A 151 -11.12 -3.89 -0.16
N ARG A 152 -10.55 -3.56 1.00
CA ARG A 152 -9.13 -3.24 1.21
C ARG A 152 -8.28 -4.48 1.06
N SER A 153 -7.24 -4.40 0.23
CA SER A 153 -6.36 -5.54 -0.02
C SER A 153 -5.00 -5.06 -0.52
N ALA A 154 -3.95 -5.58 0.10
CA ALA A 154 -2.60 -5.56 -0.44
C ALA A 154 -2.37 -6.84 -1.26
N SER A 155 -1.55 -6.72 -2.30
CA SER A 155 -1.21 -7.79 -3.23
C SER A 155 0.26 -7.70 -3.60
N ASP A 156 0.83 -8.87 -3.94
CA ASP A 156 2.23 -9.00 -4.32
C ASP A 156 3.21 -8.47 -3.26
N LEU A 157 2.97 -8.79 -1.98
CA LEU A 157 3.79 -8.30 -0.89
C LEU A 157 5.15 -9.01 -0.90
N VAL A 158 6.23 -8.24 -0.96
CA VAL A 158 7.61 -8.72 -0.81
C VAL A 158 8.18 -8.10 0.45
N ARG A 159 8.64 -8.93 1.41
CA ARG A 159 9.07 -8.48 2.74
C ARG A 159 10.51 -8.88 3.04
N GLY A 160 11.33 -7.91 3.41
CA GLY A 160 12.63 -8.12 4.03
C GLY A 160 12.52 -7.92 5.54
N GLU A 161 13.12 -8.81 6.33
CA GLU A 161 13.12 -8.72 7.80
C GLU A 161 14.41 -8.09 8.36
N ARG A 162 15.50 -8.07 7.58
CA ARG A 162 16.82 -7.62 8.00
C ARG A 162 17.43 -6.63 7.01
N PRO A 163 18.20 -5.63 7.48
CA PRO A 163 18.47 -5.32 8.90
C PRO A 163 17.26 -4.74 9.63
N ARG A 164 16.23 -4.29 8.89
CA ARG A 164 14.95 -3.79 9.40
C ARG A 164 13.82 -4.33 8.54
N PHE A 165 12.62 -4.35 9.09
CA PHE A 165 11.43 -4.74 8.35
C PHE A 165 11.13 -3.71 7.24
N VAL A 166 11.06 -4.21 6.00
CA VAL A 166 10.62 -3.47 4.83
C VAL A 166 9.62 -4.33 4.05
N GLU A 167 8.51 -3.73 3.64
CA GLU A 167 7.49 -4.36 2.81
C GLU A 167 7.27 -3.54 1.54
N PHE A 168 7.37 -4.17 0.37
CA PHE A 168 7.01 -3.62 -0.93
C PHE A 168 5.72 -4.28 -1.39
N ALA A 169 4.70 -3.50 -1.78
CA ALA A 169 3.41 -4.08 -2.16
C ALA A 169 2.56 -3.15 -3.03
N ASN A 170 1.50 -3.72 -3.59
CA ASN A 170 0.45 -2.99 -4.30
C ASN A 170 -0.84 -3.04 -3.48
N TYR A 171 -1.51 -1.90 -3.32
CA TYR A 171 -2.69 -1.74 -2.49
C TYR A 171 -3.89 -1.23 -3.29
N ARG A 172 -5.08 -1.71 -2.91
CA ARG A 172 -6.34 -1.20 -3.44
C ARG A 172 -7.38 -1.03 -2.35
N TYR A 173 -8.26 -0.06 -2.54
CA TYR A 173 -9.47 0.12 -1.74
C TYR A 173 -10.58 0.74 -2.60
N THR A 174 -11.81 0.59 -2.16
CA THR A 174 -12.99 1.15 -2.83
C THR A 174 -13.61 2.25 -1.97
N THR A 175 -13.96 3.38 -2.58
CA THR A 175 -14.83 4.40 -1.95
C THR A 175 -16.15 4.55 -2.72
N GLY A 176 -17.16 5.10 -2.03
CA GLY A 176 -18.49 5.29 -2.59
C GLY A 176 -19.36 4.03 -2.56
N SER A 177 -20.58 4.15 -3.07
CA SER A 177 -21.60 3.08 -3.07
C SER A 177 -22.37 3.06 -4.39
N GLY A 178 -22.95 1.89 -4.71
CA GLY A 178 -23.78 1.69 -5.90
C GLY A 178 -23.06 2.08 -7.20
N LYS A 179 -23.68 2.98 -7.97
CA LYS A 179 -23.17 3.47 -9.26
C LYS A 179 -21.98 4.44 -9.13
N ASN A 180 -21.77 5.02 -7.94
CA ASN A 180 -20.69 5.98 -7.68
C ASN A 180 -19.52 5.30 -6.93
N ARG A 181 -19.19 4.07 -7.33
CA ARG A 181 -18.11 3.28 -6.75
C ARG A 181 -16.80 3.55 -7.48
N THR A 182 -15.76 3.98 -6.76
CA THR A 182 -14.42 4.20 -7.31
C THR A 182 -13.40 3.28 -6.64
N THR A 183 -12.58 2.60 -7.44
CA THR A 183 -11.47 1.78 -6.92
C THR A 183 -10.18 2.57 -7.03
N HIS A 184 -9.54 2.78 -5.89
CA HIS A 184 -8.23 3.43 -5.77
C HIS A 184 -7.14 2.38 -5.79
N ARG A 185 -6.02 2.68 -6.44
CA ARG A 185 -4.83 1.83 -6.53
C ARG A 185 -3.59 2.62 -6.15
N TRP A 186 -2.70 1.97 -5.44
CA TRP A 186 -1.47 2.52 -4.91
C TRP A 186 -0.39 1.44 -4.93
N GLY A 187 0.85 1.83 -5.19
CA GLY A 187 2.02 1.07 -4.75
C GLY A 187 2.55 1.70 -3.48
N TYR A 188 3.06 0.87 -2.56
CA TYR A 188 3.68 1.37 -1.35
C TYR A 188 4.93 0.59 -0.95
N VAL A 189 5.82 1.30 -0.25
CA VAL A 189 6.87 0.72 0.59
C VAL A 189 6.56 1.07 2.04
N ALA A 190 6.57 0.10 2.94
CA ALA A 190 6.42 0.31 4.37
C ALA A 190 7.70 -0.11 5.08
N ILE A 191 8.31 0.81 5.81
CA ILE A 191 9.58 0.63 6.51
C ILE A 191 9.32 0.79 8.00
N LYS A 192 9.69 -0.20 8.80
CA LYS A 192 9.59 -0.10 10.25
C LYS A 192 10.78 0.68 10.81
N LEU A 193 10.47 1.74 11.55
CA LEU A 193 11.42 2.59 12.26
C LEU A 193 11.74 1.98 13.64
N ASP A 194 12.93 2.23 14.18
CA ASP A 194 13.34 1.71 15.50
C ASP A 194 12.72 2.55 16.62
N VAL A 195 12.35 3.78 16.27
CA VAL A 195 11.86 4.78 17.18
C VAL A 195 10.66 5.47 16.58
N PRO A 196 9.67 5.85 17.40
CA PRO A 196 8.56 6.65 16.91
C PRO A 196 9.04 8.03 16.50
N LEU A 197 8.50 8.53 15.40
CA LEU A 197 8.76 9.87 14.85
C LEU A 197 7.46 10.68 14.79
N PRO A 198 7.54 12.02 14.81
CA PRO A 198 6.37 12.86 14.61
C PRO A 198 5.69 12.56 13.27
N HIS A 199 4.37 12.75 13.23
CA HIS A 199 3.61 12.51 12.01
C HIS A 199 3.98 13.58 10.97
N ILE A 200 4.65 13.21 9.88
CA ILE A 200 5.06 14.14 8.82
C ILE A 200 4.67 13.57 7.47
N VAL A 201 4.19 14.42 6.56
CA VAL A 201 3.89 14.04 5.18
C VAL A 201 4.68 14.94 4.21
N LEU A 202 5.33 14.32 3.24
CA LEU A 202 5.93 14.98 2.07
C LEU A 202 5.09 14.64 0.85
N ASP A 203 4.42 15.64 0.28
CA ASP A 203 3.70 15.53 -0.98
C ASP A 203 4.65 15.82 -2.14
N ALA A 204 4.94 14.84 -2.99
CA ALA A 204 5.91 14.99 -4.07
C ALA A 204 5.29 15.74 -5.26
N LEU A 205 5.78 16.96 -5.52
CA LEU A 205 5.20 17.82 -6.54
C LEU A 205 5.32 17.23 -7.96
N SER A 206 6.36 16.44 -8.22
CA SER A 206 6.59 15.82 -9.53
C SER A 206 5.58 14.72 -9.86
N ASN A 207 4.98 14.09 -8.83
CA ASN A 207 4.02 13.02 -9.04
C ASN A 207 2.58 13.54 -9.09
N ASN A 208 2.36 14.84 -8.86
CA ASN A 208 1.04 15.45 -8.80
C ASN A 208 0.35 15.45 -10.16
N GLY A 209 -0.97 15.25 -10.14
CA GLY A 209 -1.78 15.28 -11.35
C GLY A 209 -2.07 16.72 -11.81
N LEU A 210 -2.65 16.84 -13.00
CA LEU A 210 -3.13 18.13 -13.55
C LEU A 210 -4.13 18.89 -12.65
N PHE A 211 -4.66 18.23 -11.61
CA PHE A 211 -5.66 18.79 -10.68
C PHE A 211 -5.17 18.89 -9.23
N GLY A 212 -3.86 18.82 -8.99
CA GLY A 212 -3.24 19.00 -7.66
C GLY A 212 -2.71 17.70 -7.05
N SER A 213 -2.55 17.69 -5.72
CA SER A 213 -1.98 16.56 -4.98
C SER A 213 -2.71 15.26 -5.26
N ASN A 214 -1.96 14.20 -5.50
CA ASN A 214 -2.52 12.85 -5.68
C ASN A 214 -2.79 12.13 -4.36
N LEU A 215 -2.40 12.74 -3.24
CA LEU A 215 -2.68 12.24 -1.90
C LEU A 215 -4.18 12.10 -1.69
N PRO A 216 -4.62 11.02 -1.03
CA PRO A 216 -6.05 10.81 -0.87
C PRO A 216 -6.63 11.70 0.25
N GLN A 217 -5.80 12.42 1.00
CA GLN A 217 -6.18 13.38 2.05
C GLN A 217 -5.60 14.75 1.71
N SER A 218 -6.36 15.81 1.97
CA SER A 218 -5.88 17.18 1.99
C SER A 218 -5.67 17.64 3.44
N PHE A 219 -4.57 18.35 3.67
CA PHE A 219 -4.20 18.87 4.98
C PHE A 219 -4.47 20.37 5.05
N ASP A 220 -4.59 20.89 6.27
CA ASP A 220 -4.78 22.31 6.50
C ASP A 220 -3.51 23.10 6.15
N ARG A 221 -3.69 24.34 5.69
CA ARG A 221 -2.58 25.16 5.16
C ARG A 221 -1.64 25.66 6.24
N ASP A 222 -2.12 25.79 7.47
CA ASP A 222 -1.34 26.16 8.65
C ASP A 222 -0.37 25.05 9.08
N GLN A 223 -0.65 23.80 8.68
CA GLN A 223 0.21 22.65 8.92
C GLN A 223 1.31 22.49 7.87
N ARG A 224 1.37 23.38 6.87
CA ARG A 224 2.42 23.37 5.85
C ARG A 224 3.65 24.12 6.37
N LEU A 225 4.79 23.45 6.35
CA LEU A 225 6.07 24.05 6.70
C LEU A 225 6.92 24.18 5.44
N SER A 226 7.38 25.40 5.15
CA SER A 226 8.36 25.64 4.09
C SER A 226 9.75 25.49 4.66
N LEU A 227 10.60 24.76 3.93
CA LEU A 227 12.01 24.59 4.28
C LEU A 227 12.89 25.54 3.45
N GLU A 228 14.11 25.80 3.92
CA GLU A 228 15.08 26.62 3.19
C GLU A 228 15.56 25.93 1.90
N GLY A 229 16.13 26.72 0.97
CA GLY A 229 16.68 26.20 -0.28
C GLY A 229 15.61 25.88 -1.34
N ASP A 230 15.83 24.83 -2.12
CA ASP A 230 14.99 24.41 -3.25
C ASP A 230 14.02 23.26 -2.92
N PHE A 231 13.96 22.81 -1.67
CA PHE A 231 13.13 21.66 -1.26
C PHE A 231 11.65 21.84 -1.57
N ASP A 232 11.13 23.06 -1.40
CA ASP A 232 9.75 23.43 -1.71
C ASP A 232 9.42 23.35 -3.22
N GLN A 233 10.43 23.23 -4.10
CA GLN A 233 10.25 22.96 -5.53
C GLN A 233 10.01 21.47 -5.82
N HIS A 234 10.37 20.59 -4.88
CA HIS A 234 10.24 19.15 -5.01
C HIS A 234 9.12 18.57 -4.14
N PHE A 235 8.94 19.09 -2.93
CA PHE A 235 7.99 18.59 -1.95
C PHE A 235 7.20 19.71 -1.28
N ALA A 236 5.95 19.41 -0.90
CA ALA A 236 5.27 20.16 0.16
C ALA A 236 5.30 19.37 1.46
N LEU A 237 5.95 19.92 2.50
CA LEU A 237 6.03 19.31 3.83
C LEU A 237 4.82 19.72 4.68
N TYR A 238 4.22 18.74 5.34
CA TYR A 238 3.16 18.93 6.31
C TYR A 238 3.53 18.31 7.65
N CYS A 239 3.40 19.07 8.73
CA CYS A 239 3.58 18.60 10.10
C CYS A 239 2.47 19.16 11.03
N PRO A 240 2.10 18.43 12.09
CA PRO A 240 1.15 18.90 13.09
C PRO A 240 1.60 20.19 13.77
N ASN A 241 0.66 21.07 14.10
CA ASN A 241 0.94 22.32 14.80
C ASN A 241 1.66 22.07 16.14
N GLY A 242 2.78 22.75 16.34
CA GLY A 242 3.67 22.62 17.49
C GLY A 242 4.81 21.61 17.33
N TYR A 243 4.92 20.95 16.17
CA TYR A 243 6.01 20.02 15.82
C TYR A 243 6.93 20.57 14.72
N GLU A 244 6.83 21.87 14.39
CA GLU A 244 7.60 22.50 13.32
C GLU A 244 9.10 22.44 13.61
N ARG A 245 9.49 22.66 14.87
CA ARG A 245 10.90 22.57 15.29
C ARG A 245 11.44 21.15 15.13
N ASP A 246 10.65 20.14 15.47
CA ASP A 246 11.04 18.74 15.34
C ASP A 246 11.15 18.34 13.86
N ALA A 247 10.27 18.88 13.02
CA ALA A 247 10.36 18.72 11.56
C ALA A 247 11.64 19.35 11.01
N LEU A 248 12.03 20.55 11.45
CA LEU A 248 13.30 21.19 11.04
C LEU A 248 14.52 20.36 11.47
N TYR A 249 14.50 19.76 12.67
CA TYR A 249 15.58 18.86 13.12
C TYR A 249 15.62 17.53 12.37
N LEU A 250 14.50 17.06 11.83
CA LEU A 250 14.44 15.84 11.02
C LEU A 250 14.87 16.10 9.57
N PHE A 251 14.52 17.26 9.03
CA PHE A 251 14.86 17.65 7.66
C PHE A 251 16.09 18.55 7.64
N THR A 252 17.21 18.01 8.11
CA THR A 252 18.52 18.63 7.88
C THR A 252 18.84 18.69 6.38
N PRO A 253 19.70 19.63 5.92
CA PRO A 253 20.01 19.79 4.50
C PRO A 253 20.47 18.49 3.81
N ASP A 254 21.18 17.61 4.53
CA ASP A 254 21.62 16.33 3.99
C ASP A 254 20.48 15.31 3.81
N ILE A 255 19.49 15.32 4.71
CA ILE A 255 18.28 14.50 4.58
C ILE A 255 17.40 15.05 3.45
N MET A 256 17.23 16.37 3.36
CA MET A 256 16.51 17.03 2.28
C MET A 256 17.07 16.64 0.90
N ALA A 257 18.39 16.75 0.72
CA ALA A 257 19.05 16.35 -0.52
C ALA A 257 18.80 14.87 -0.86
N ARG A 258 18.82 13.98 0.13
CA ARG A 258 18.55 12.55 -0.09
C ARG A 258 17.12 12.28 -0.54
N PHE A 259 16.14 12.98 0.02
CA PHE A 259 14.75 12.89 -0.44
C PHE A 259 14.61 13.41 -1.87
N ILE A 260 15.26 14.52 -2.22
CA ILE A 260 15.26 15.06 -3.59
C ILE A 260 15.87 14.04 -4.56
N ASP A 261 17.06 13.53 -4.26
CA ASP A 261 17.81 12.65 -5.16
C ASP A 261 17.13 11.29 -5.39
N ASN A 262 16.46 10.75 -4.36
CA ASN A 262 16.04 9.34 -4.34
C ASN A 262 14.52 9.13 -4.28
N ALA A 263 13.78 10.10 -3.73
CA ALA A 263 12.36 9.96 -3.42
C ALA A 263 11.49 11.08 -4.01
N ALA A 264 12.03 12.01 -4.81
CA ALA A 264 11.25 13.13 -5.38
C ALA A 264 10.04 12.72 -6.23
N ALA A 265 9.94 11.45 -6.62
CA ALA A 265 8.80 10.88 -7.36
C ALA A 265 7.80 10.13 -6.45
N LEU A 266 7.97 10.16 -5.13
CA LEU A 266 7.24 9.39 -4.14
C LEU A 266 6.67 10.31 -3.07
N ASP A 267 5.40 10.12 -2.72
CA ASP A 267 4.89 10.73 -1.50
C ASP A 267 5.45 9.99 -0.30
N VAL A 268 5.82 10.71 0.75
CA VAL A 268 6.40 10.14 1.96
C VAL A 268 5.49 10.43 3.14
N GLU A 269 5.28 9.45 3.99
CA GLU A 269 4.58 9.64 5.26
C GLU A 269 5.36 8.97 6.38
N ILE A 270 5.63 9.73 7.42
CA ILE A 270 6.17 9.23 8.68
C ILE A 270 5.01 9.26 9.67
N VAL A 271 4.68 8.12 10.26
CA VAL A 271 3.61 8.02 11.24
C VAL A 271 3.88 6.91 12.24
N ASP A 272 3.77 7.23 13.53
CA ASP A 272 4.12 6.31 14.61
C ASP A 272 5.56 5.78 14.43
N GLN A 273 5.73 4.47 14.23
CA GLN A 273 7.02 3.81 13.97
C GLN A 273 7.16 3.34 12.52
N TRP A 274 6.54 4.05 11.58
CA TRP A 274 6.54 3.68 10.17
C TRP A 274 6.94 4.85 9.30
N LEU A 275 7.76 4.54 8.30
CA LEU A 275 7.93 5.38 7.12
C LEU A 275 7.28 4.67 5.94
N PHE A 276 6.45 5.41 5.21
CA PHE A 276 5.79 4.95 4.01
C PHE A 276 6.26 5.76 2.81
N LEU A 277 6.41 5.08 1.68
CA LEU A 277 6.57 5.68 0.37
C LEU A 277 5.37 5.28 -0.48
N TYR A 278 4.72 6.22 -1.15
CA TYR A 278 3.53 5.98 -1.96
C TYR A 278 3.69 6.45 -3.40
N ALA A 279 3.00 5.75 -4.30
CA ALA A 279 2.82 6.20 -5.68
C ALA A 279 1.52 5.69 -6.30
N LYS A 280 0.99 6.42 -7.29
CA LYS A 280 -0.15 6.02 -8.14
C LYS A 280 0.24 5.01 -9.23
N ARG A 281 1.16 4.10 -8.92
CA ARG A 281 1.61 3.00 -9.78
C ARG A 281 1.96 1.78 -8.95
N ASP A 282 1.94 0.60 -9.57
CA ASP A 282 2.39 -0.62 -8.90
C ASP A 282 3.90 -0.51 -8.59
N MET A 283 4.31 -0.88 -7.37
CA MET A 283 5.70 -0.91 -6.92
C MET A 283 6.27 -2.32 -6.90
N SER A 284 5.47 -3.31 -6.49
CA SER A 284 5.84 -4.71 -6.66
C SER A 284 5.53 -5.10 -8.10
N THR A 285 6.55 -5.27 -8.95
CA THR A 285 6.39 -5.52 -10.39
C THR A 285 7.34 -6.61 -10.89
N LEU A 286 7.21 -6.98 -12.17
CA LEU A 286 8.17 -7.88 -12.84
C LEU A 286 9.30 -7.11 -13.54
N ASP A 287 9.34 -5.79 -13.40
CA ASP A 287 10.37 -4.95 -14.03
C ASP A 287 11.60 -4.81 -13.11
N PRO A 288 12.77 -5.31 -13.52
CA PRO A 288 14.00 -5.19 -12.73
C PRO A 288 14.41 -3.74 -12.44
N ALA A 289 14.12 -2.80 -13.34
CA ALA A 289 14.50 -1.40 -13.15
C ALA A 289 13.72 -0.75 -12.01
N THR A 290 12.43 -1.07 -11.87
CA THR A 290 11.60 -0.67 -10.73
C THR A 290 12.22 -1.14 -9.40
N TRP A 291 12.68 -2.39 -9.32
CA TRP A 291 13.34 -2.92 -8.12
C TRP A 291 14.68 -2.24 -7.82
N ALA A 292 15.49 -1.98 -8.85
CA ALA A 292 16.77 -1.28 -8.67
C ALA A 292 16.56 0.13 -8.11
N TRP A 293 15.57 0.84 -8.64
CA TRP A 293 15.20 2.16 -8.16
C TRP A 293 14.65 2.12 -6.72
N LEU A 294 13.73 1.19 -6.42
CA LEU A 294 13.17 1.05 -5.07
C LEU A 294 14.23 0.70 -4.02
N PHE A 295 15.12 -0.25 -4.32
CA PHE A 295 16.19 -0.63 -3.39
C PHE A 295 17.22 0.48 -3.22
N GLY A 296 17.55 1.21 -4.28
CA GLY A 296 18.37 2.41 -4.19
C GLY A 296 17.75 3.46 -3.28
N ALA A 297 16.46 3.77 -3.47
CA ALA A 297 15.74 4.73 -2.66
C ALA A 297 15.64 4.33 -1.19
N VAL A 298 15.26 3.07 -0.92
CA VAL A 298 15.16 2.54 0.45
C VAL A 298 16.52 2.50 1.13
N GLY A 299 17.58 2.05 0.44
CA GLY A 299 18.93 2.03 1.00
C GLY A 299 19.41 3.43 1.38
N ALA A 300 19.25 4.40 0.48
CA ALA A 300 19.65 5.79 0.71
C ALA A 300 18.91 6.44 1.91
N LEU A 301 17.62 6.12 2.08
CA LEU A 301 16.81 6.63 3.21
C LEU A 301 17.15 5.92 4.53
N LEU A 302 17.33 4.60 4.52
CA LEU A 302 17.59 3.81 5.73
C LEU A 302 18.92 4.18 6.40
N ASP A 303 19.99 4.35 5.62
CA ASP A 303 21.32 4.67 6.17
C ASP A 303 21.29 5.98 6.96
N LYS A 304 20.54 6.97 6.47
CA LYS A 304 20.41 8.29 7.10
C LYS A 304 19.46 8.27 8.29
N LEU A 305 18.31 7.61 8.19
CA LEU A 305 17.38 7.49 9.32
C LEU A 305 18.00 6.72 10.49
N ALA A 306 18.84 5.72 10.21
CA ALA A 306 19.58 5.00 11.24
C ALA A 306 20.66 5.86 11.91
N GLN A 307 21.37 6.70 11.15
CA GLN A 307 22.32 7.68 11.70
C GLN A 307 21.62 8.69 12.61
N TRP A 308 20.46 9.19 12.18
CA TRP A 308 19.70 10.18 12.94
C TRP A 308 19.07 9.60 14.21
N GLY A 309 18.52 8.38 14.17
CA GLY A 309 18.01 7.70 15.36
C GLY A 309 19.06 7.60 16.47
N ARG A 310 20.30 7.24 16.12
CA ARG A 310 21.44 7.20 17.06
C ARG A 310 21.79 8.57 17.62
N TRP A 311 21.92 9.58 16.76
CA TRP A 311 22.23 10.95 17.19
C TRP A 311 21.17 11.51 18.15
N ARG A 312 19.89 11.30 17.84
CA ARG A 312 18.79 11.77 18.69
C ARG A 312 18.79 11.10 20.06
N ASP A 313 19.00 9.78 20.10
CA ASP A 313 19.02 9.03 21.36
C ASP A 313 20.19 9.48 22.26
N GLU A 314 21.34 9.84 21.68
CA GLU A 314 22.46 10.46 22.40
C GLU A 314 22.10 11.85 22.97
N HIS A 315 21.39 12.69 22.22
CA HIS A 315 21.06 14.06 22.64
C HIS A 315 19.89 14.11 23.64
N LEU A 316 18.85 13.29 23.46
CA LEU A 316 17.76 13.17 24.43
C LEU A 316 18.21 12.46 25.71
N GLY A 317 19.14 11.52 25.62
CA GLY A 317 19.78 10.89 26.78
C GLY A 317 20.63 11.89 27.58
N ALA A 318 21.35 12.78 26.90
CA ALA A 318 22.11 13.86 27.52
C ALA A 318 21.21 14.90 28.21
N ASP A 319 20.11 15.30 27.57
CA ASP A 319 19.14 16.25 28.15
C ASP A 319 18.39 15.65 29.36
N ALA A 320 18.04 14.36 29.30
CA ALA A 320 17.44 13.65 30.42
C ALA A 320 18.43 13.46 31.60
N ALA A 321 19.71 13.19 31.31
CA ALA A 321 20.77 13.11 32.32
C ALA A 321 21.10 14.47 32.95
N ALA A 322 21.01 15.56 32.18
CA ALA A 322 21.17 16.93 32.66
C ALA A 322 19.97 17.39 33.51
N SER A 323 18.78 16.83 33.25
CA SER A 323 17.53 17.12 33.98
C SER A 323 17.26 16.17 35.14
N ALA A 324 18.08 15.14 35.33
CA ALA A 324 17.93 14.20 36.44
C ALA A 324 18.28 14.89 37.77
N PRO A 325 17.42 14.83 38.80
CA PRO A 325 17.74 15.38 40.10
C PRO A 325 18.98 14.67 40.67
N ARG A 326 20.05 15.43 40.86
CA ARG A 326 21.31 14.96 41.45
C ARG A 326 20.98 14.30 42.80
N PRO A 327 21.44 13.07 43.10
CA PRO A 327 21.16 12.45 44.38
C PRO A 327 21.81 13.32 45.47
N VAL A 328 20.98 13.90 46.32
CA VAL A 328 21.41 14.54 47.55
C VAL A 328 21.91 13.41 48.44
N SER A 329 23.21 13.37 48.68
CA SER A 329 23.82 12.51 49.71
C SER A 329 23.25 12.95 51.06
N GLY A 330 22.19 12.29 51.51
CA GLY A 330 21.51 12.53 52.77
C GLY A 330 21.50 11.26 53.60
N ASP A 331 22.23 11.31 54.70
CA ASP A 331 22.34 10.29 55.73
C ASP A 331 20.97 9.96 56.38
N ALA A 332 20.75 8.65 56.58
CA ALA A 332 19.90 8.00 57.60
C ALA A 332 18.35 8.10 57.55
N PRO A 333 17.60 7.22 58.28
CA PRO A 333 17.87 5.84 58.67
C PRO A 333 16.73 4.87 58.27
N ALA A 334 17.03 3.57 58.40
CA ALA A 334 16.09 2.46 58.25
C ALA A 334 14.99 2.48 59.32
N SER A 335 13.74 2.34 58.89
CA SER A 335 12.62 1.92 59.75
C SER A 335 11.77 0.91 58.98
N GLY A 336 11.85 -0.34 59.45
CA GLY A 336 11.05 -1.45 58.95
C GLY A 336 9.62 -1.42 59.48
N MET A 337 8.70 -1.99 58.71
CA MET A 337 7.45 -2.62 59.13
C MET A 337 6.89 -3.42 57.93
N PRO A 338 5.94 -4.36 58.11
CA PRO A 338 6.15 -5.77 57.79
C PRO A 338 5.31 -6.25 56.60
N ALA A 339 5.66 -7.43 56.10
CA ALA A 339 4.89 -8.17 55.11
C ALA A 339 3.55 -8.67 55.69
N PRO A 340 2.48 -8.73 54.88
CA PRO A 340 1.39 -9.66 55.09
C PRO A 340 1.64 -10.96 54.30
N ASP A 341 1.72 -12.05 55.05
CA ASP A 341 1.70 -13.42 54.56
C ASP A 341 0.34 -13.81 53.95
N GLY A 342 0.41 -14.66 52.93
CA GLY A 342 -0.59 -15.71 52.68
C GLY A 342 -1.48 -15.53 51.45
N LEU A 343 -1.19 -16.32 50.40
CA LEU A 343 -2.11 -17.23 49.68
C LEU A 343 -1.32 -17.95 48.54
N PRO A 344 -1.76 -19.15 48.08
CA PRO A 344 -0.87 -20.29 47.88
C PRO A 344 -0.36 -20.50 46.45
N ALA A 345 0.74 -21.24 46.37
CA ALA A 345 1.33 -21.78 45.15
C ALA A 345 0.40 -22.84 44.51
N GLY A 346 0.20 -22.74 43.19
CA GLY A 346 -0.28 -23.85 42.37
C GLY A 346 -1.47 -23.55 41.46
N MET A 347 -1.23 -22.84 40.35
CA MET A 347 -1.92 -23.15 39.09
C MET A 347 -1.13 -22.58 37.92
N VAL A 348 -0.22 -23.40 37.39
CA VAL A 348 0.44 -23.17 36.11
C VAL A 348 -0.55 -23.64 35.04
N THR A 349 -1.22 -22.72 34.35
CA THR A 349 -1.94 -23.02 33.12
C THR A 349 -1.02 -22.72 31.92
N PRO A 350 -0.92 -23.65 30.94
CA PRO A 350 -0.01 -23.49 29.82
C PRO A 350 -0.49 -22.40 28.86
N GLY A 351 0.48 -21.66 28.32
CA GLY A 351 0.30 -20.46 27.53
C GLY A 351 -0.71 -20.60 26.39
N ALA A 352 -1.65 -19.67 26.37
CA ALA A 352 -2.24 -19.22 25.12
C ALA A 352 -1.11 -18.61 24.29
N ALA A 353 -0.78 -19.28 23.18
CA ALA A 353 0.25 -18.88 22.25
C ALA A 353 0.09 -17.39 21.88
N ALA A 354 0.99 -16.56 22.40
CA ALA A 354 1.12 -15.18 22.01
C ALA A 354 1.49 -15.16 20.52
N LEU A 355 0.61 -14.59 19.70
CA LEU A 355 0.89 -14.29 18.31
C LEU A 355 2.16 -13.42 18.24
N PRO A 356 3.05 -13.59 17.25
CA PRO A 356 4.37 -12.94 17.17
C PRO A 356 4.36 -11.40 17.00
N PHE A 357 3.22 -10.74 17.23
CA PHE A 357 3.02 -9.30 17.04
C PHE A 357 2.45 -8.56 18.27
N ALA A 358 2.33 -9.19 19.44
CA ALA A 358 1.94 -8.49 20.66
C ALA A 358 3.18 -8.06 21.45
N ALA A 359 3.50 -6.76 21.45
CA ALA A 359 4.52 -6.18 22.32
C ALA A 359 4.09 -6.33 23.80
N PRO A 360 5.00 -6.69 24.74
CA PRO A 360 4.68 -6.74 26.16
C PRO A 360 4.17 -5.38 26.65
N PRO A 361 3.12 -5.32 27.50
CA PRO A 361 2.50 -4.07 27.94
C PRO A 361 3.41 -3.15 28.78
N GLN A 362 4.67 -3.52 29.00
CA GLN A 362 5.67 -2.77 29.77
C GLN A 362 6.60 -1.89 28.90
N MET A 363 6.41 -1.88 27.56
CA MET A 363 7.15 -1.01 26.62
C MET A 363 6.31 0.15 26.05
N LEU A 364 5.17 0.48 26.68
CA LEU A 364 4.19 1.44 26.16
C LEU A 364 4.39 2.91 26.61
N THR A 365 5.53 3.26 27.19
CA THR A 365 5.81 4.66 27.52
C THR A 365 6.60 5.29 26.38
N PRO A 366 6.04 6.29 25.66
CA PRO A 366 6.78 7.02 24.65
C PRO A 366 7.98 7.75 25.28
N PRO A 367 9.06 7.98 24.51
CA PRO A 367 10.17 8.81 24.96
C PRO A 367 9.71 10.24 25.30
N PRO A 368 10.45 10.95 26.17
CA PRO A 368 10.20 12.37 26.44
C PRO A 368 10.16 13.17 25.13
N GLY A 369 9.06 13.90 24.89
CA GLY A 369 8.87 14.75 23.71
C GLY A 369 7.89 14.24 22.64
N VAL A 370 7.54 12.94 22.64
CA VAL A 370 6.50 12.41 21.73
C VAL A 370 5.30 11.97 22.56
N ALA A 371 4.12 12.55 22.32
CA ALA A 371 2.92 12.15 23.04
C ALA A 371 2.58 10.65 22.78
N PRO A 372 1.88 9.94 23.70
CA PRO A 372 1.43 8.54 23.55
C PRO A 372 0.83 8.18 22.20
N GLN A 373 0.21 9.17 21.58
CA GLN A 373 -0.01 9.25 20.15
C GLN A 373 0.42 10.67 19.78
N GLY A 374 1.51 10.86 19.03
CA GLY A 374 1.91 12.18 18.55
C GLY A 374 0.70 12.89 17.91
N ARG A 375 0.60 14.22 18.06
CA ARG A 375 -0.49 14.98 17.40
C ARG A 375 -0.51 14.57 15.92
N ARG A 376 -1.68 14.22 15.39
CA ARG A 376 -1.83 13.82 13.97
C ARG A 376 -2.18 15.05 13.13
N LEU A 377 -1.78 15.02 11.86
CA LEU A 377 -2.26 15.99 10.87
C LEU A 377 -3.79 16.02 10.86
N GLN A 378 -4.34 17.22 10.80
CA GLN A 378 -5.78 17.43 10.74
C GLN A 378 -6.20 17.48 9.27
N LYS A 379 -7.36 16.89 8.99
CA LYS A 379 -7.90 16.85 7.63
C LYS A 379 -8.62 18.16 7.38
N ARG A 380 -8.36 18.77 6.23
CA ARG A 380 -9.11 19.93 5.79
C ARG A 380 -10.56 19.54 5.52
N VAL A 381 -11.51 20.14 6.24
CA VAL A 381 -12.92 20.06 5.87
C VAL A 381 -13.13 20.99 4.68
N PRO A 382 -13.58 20.51 3.50
CA PRO A 382 -13.78 21.38 2.36
C PRO A 382 -14.82 22.45 2.72
N VAL A 383 -14.50 23.73 2.56
CA VAL A 383 -15.44 24.85 2.80
C VAL A 383 -16.72 24.66 1.98
N ALA A 384 -16.62 24.05 0.79
CA ALA A 384 -17.77 23.67 -0.02
C ALA A 384 -18.72 22.70 0.70
N THR A 385 -18.22 21.75 1.51
CA THR A 385 -19.06 20.85 2.30
C THR A 385 -19.82 21.61 3.40
N ILE A 386 -19.16 22.59 4.02
CA ILE A 386 -19.81 23.48 5.00
C ILE A 386 -20.88 24.33 4.31
N ILE A 387 -20.55 24.94 3.17
CA ILE A 387 -21.50 25.74 2.37
C ILE A 387 -22.70 24.88 1.93
N VAL A 388 -22.48 23.66 1.45
CA VAL A 388 -23.56 22.74 1.06
C VAL A 388 -24.42 22.36 2.26
N MET A 389 -23.83 22.08 3.43
CA MET A 389 -24.62 21.80 4.64
C MET A 389 -25.39 23.02 5.14
N VAL A 390 -24.81 24.22 5.05
CA VAL A 390 -25.47 25.48 5.41
C VAL A 390 -26.61 25.79 4.44
N ILE A 391 -26.39 25.66 3.12
CA ILE A 391 -27.44 25.82 2.11
C ILE A 391 -28.55 24.80 2.33
N PHE A 392 -28.20 23.53 2.55
CA PHE A 392 -29.18 22.48 2.83
C PHE A 392 -29.97 22.77 4.12
N GLY A 393 -29.30 23.24 5.18
CA GLY A 393 -29.93 23.66 6.42
C GLY A 393 -30.88 24.85 6.24
N ILE A 394 -30.48 25.87 5.47
CA ILE A 394 -31.32 27.04 5.15
C ILE A 394 -32.53 26.63 4.33
N VAL A 395 -32.36 25.79 3.30
CA VAL A 395 -33.45 25.28 2.46
C VAL A 395 -34.43 24.43 3.29
N TRP A 396 -33.91 23.57 4.17
CA TRP A 396 -34.71 22.77 5.08
C TRP A 396 -35.52 23.64 6.06
N LEU A 397 -34.89 24.67 6.64
CA LEU A 397 -35.56 25.60 7.55
C LEU A 397 -36.63 26.44 6.82
N ALA A 398 -36.35 26.87 5.59
CA ALA A 398 -37.30 27.60 4.74
C ALA A 398 -38.50 26.72 4.31
N MET A 399 -38.29 25.41 4.16
CA MET A 399 -39.36 24.43 3.93
C MET A 399 -40.21 24.22 5.19
N GLN A 400 -39.63 24.23 6.38
CA GLN A 400 -40.38 24.08 7.64
C GLN A 400 -41.11 25.36 8.07
N SER A 401 -40.60 26.55 7.72
CA SER A 401 -41.18 27.83 8.15
C SER A 401 -42.34 28.33 7.28
N GLY A 402 -42.71 27.60 6.21
CA GLY A 402 -43.78 28.01 5.29
C GLY A 402 -43.44 29.24 4.43
N LEU A 403 -42.18 29.70 4.44
CA LEU A 403 -41.72 30.87 3.68
C LEU A 403 -41.78 30.65 2.16
N LEU A 404 -41.55 29.42 1.69
CA LEU A 404 -41.68 29.04 0.27
C LEU A 404 -43.12 29.20 -0.26
N THR A 405 -44.13 28.97 0.58
CA THR A 405 -45.54 29.15 0.22
C THR A 405 -45.99 30.61 0.13
N GLN A 406 -45.25 31.56 0.73
CA GLN A 406 -45.53 32.99 0.58
C GLN A 406 -44.83 33.62 -0.64
N LEU A 407 -43.71 33.05 -1.09
CA LEU A 407 -43.00 33.50 -2.30
C LEU A 407 -43.62 33.00 -3.61
N MET A 408 -44.50 31.99 -3.55
CA MET A 408 -45.23 31.43 -4.70
C MET A 408 -46.68 31.93 -4.81
N ARG A 409 -47.05 32.99 -4.10
CA ARG A 409 -48.35 33.67 -4.23
C ARG A 409 -48.21 35.03 -4.89
#